data_AF-A0A1X7SG38-F1
#
_entry.id   AF-A0A1X7SG38-F1
#
_cell.length_a   1.000
_cell.length_b   1.000
_cell.length_c   1.000
_cell.angle_alpha   90.00
_cell.angle_beta   90.00
_cell.angle_gamma   90.00
#
_symmetry.space_group_name_H-M   'P 1'
#
loop_
_entity.id
_entity.type
_entity.pdbx_description
1 polymer ?
#
loop_
_entity_poly.entity_id
_entity_poly.type
_entity_poly.pdbx_seq_one_letter_code
_entity_poly.pdbx_strand_id
1 'polypeptide(L)'
;GAIGIIFSLANAVAVGLYVVGFAETLTELLVRHNVPIPGLSEINHIRIFGFFTAILLLGIALIGLDWESKIQLVLLVVLVVALIDAVIGSFIPRSCDHTITLQGFTHYRWGTFVDNFSPDYHDNQNFFSVFSVFFPAATGILAGANISGNLKVFDDNNYVNMIYSK
;
A
#
# COMPACT_ATOMS: atom_id res chain seq x y z
N GLY A 1 -11.80 16.33 -21.21
CA GLY A 1 -12.11 17.53 -20.39
C GLY A 1 -11.00 17.75 -19.38
N ALA A 2 -10.80 18.99 -18.90
CA ALA A 2 -9.70 19.37 -18.00
C ALA A 2 -9.59 18.51 -16.73
N ILE A 3 -10.74 18.10 -16.16
CA ILE A 3 -10.81 17.19 -15.00
C ILE A 3 -10.14 15.83 -15.30
N GLY A 4 -10.33 15.29 -16.50
CA GLY A 4 -9.74 14.01 -16.90
C GLY A 4 -8.22 14.05 -17.03
N ILE A 5 -7.65 15.20 -17.43
CA ILE A 5 -6.19 15.38 -17.54
C ILE A 5 -5.55 15.41 -16.16
N ILE A 6 -6.16 16.14 -15.21
CA ILE A 6 -5.67 16.20 -13.83
C ILE A 6 -5.76 14.81 -13.18
N PHE A 7 -6.86 14.09 -13.42
CA PHE A 7 -7.06 12.75 -12.87
C PHE A 7 -6.08 11.72 -13.43
N SER A 8 -5.82 11.73 -14.74
CA SER A 8 -4.84 10.80 -15.33
C SER A 8 -3.42 11.08 -14.84
N LEU A 9 -3.04 12.35 -14.68
CA LEU A 9 -1.76 12.75 -14.10
C LEU A 9 -1.64 12.28 -12.64
N ALA A 10 -2.68 12.48 -11.83
CA ALA A 10 -2.70 12.05 -10.43
C ALA A 10 -2.49 10.52 -10.32
N ASN A 11 -3.18 9.74 -11.14
CA ASN A 11 -3.00 8.28 -11.17
C ASN A 11 -1.58 7.88 -11.63
N ALA A 12 -1.00 8.57 -12.61
CA ALA A 12 0.37 8.32 -13.06
C ALA A 12 1.39 8.59 -11.95
N VAL A 13 1.22 9.69 -11.19
CA VAL A 13 2.07 10.01 -10.04
C VAL A 13 1.87 8.99 -8.91
N ALA A 14 0.64 8.54 -8.66
CA ALA A 14 0.35 7.52 -7.65
C ALA A 14 1.05 6.19 -7.96
N VAL A 15 1.08 5.76 -9.23
CA VAL A 15 1.85 4.57 -9.64
C VAL A 15 3.34 4.75 -9.31
N GLY A 16 3.91 5.92 -9.60
CA GLY A 16 5.29 6.24 -9.22
C GLY A 16 5.53 6.15 -7.71
N LEU A 17 4.62 6.71 -6.91
CA LEU A 17 4.70 6.66 -5.44
C LEU A 17 4.71 5.22 -4.91
N TYR A 18 3.81 4.35 -5.40
CA TYR A 18 3.72 2.97 -4.94
C TYR A 18 4.95 2.14 -5.36
N VAL A 19 5.48 2.35 -6.57
CA VAL A 19 6.70 1.68 -7.04
C VAL A 19 7.92 2.09 -6.22
N VAL A 20 8.06 3.38 -5.89
CA VAL A 20 9.17 3.87 -5.07
C VAL A 20 9.08 3.31 -3.65
N GLY A 21 7.90 3.32 -3.02
CA GLY A 21 7.73 2.74 -1.67
C GLY A 21 8.03 1.24 -1.62
N PHE A 22 7.66 0.49 -2.66
CA PHE A 22 8.05 -0.91 -2.78
C PHE A 22 9.58 -1.08 -2.92
N ALA A 23 10.22 -0.28 -3.79
CA ALA A 23 11.66 -0.35 -4.02
C ALA A 23 12.49 0.02 -2.78
N GLU A 24 12.01 0.97 -1.97
CA GLU A 24 12.59 1.32 -0.67
C GLU A 24 12.53 0.14 0.30
N THR A 25 11.34 -0.45 0.47
CA THR A 25 11.15 -1.63 1.33
C THR A 25 12.03 -2.80 0.90
N LEU A 26 12.11 -3.08 -0.41
CA LEU A 26 12.95 -4.15 -0.96
C LEU A 26 14.44 -3.89 -0.69
N THR A 27 14.90 -2.65 -0.87
CA THR A 27 16.28 -2.25 -0.63
C THR A 27 16.63 -2.40 0.85
N GLU A 28 15.75 -1.96 1.75
CA GLU A 28 15.94 -2.11 3.19
C GLU A 28 16.06 -3.58 3.60
N LEU A 29 15.22 -4.45 3.06
CA LEU A 29 15.30 -5.90 3.31
C LEU A 29 16.61 -6.51 2.83
N LEU A 30 17.11 -6.11 1.66
CA LEU A 30 18.40 -6.55 1.11
C LEU A 30 19.58 -6.13 1.99
N VAL A 31 19.57 -4.88 2.46
CA VAL A 31 20.61 -4.34 3.37
C VAL A 31 20.58 -5.10 4.70
N ARG A 32 19.40 -5.32 5.28
CA ARG A 32 19.25 -6.08 6.54
C ARG A 32 19.78 -7.51 6.45
N HIS A 33 19.73 -8.15 5.28
CA HIS A 33 20.22 -9.52 5.05
C HIS A 33 21.68 -9.59 4.55
N ASN A 34 22.46 -8.49 4.64
CA ASN A 34 23.86 -8.41 4.21
C ASN A 34 24.09 -8.79 2.73
N VAL A 35 23.13 -8.51 1.86
CA VAL A 35 23.30 -8.64 0.39
C VAL A 35 23.18 -7.27 -0.31
N PRO A 36 23.90 -6.21 0.12
CA PRO A 36 23.95 -4.98 -0.65
C PRO A 36 24.77 -5.19 -1.93
N ILE A 37 24.40 -4.50 -3.01
CA ILE A 37 25.25 -4.43 -4.20
C ILE A 37 26.49 -3.60 -3.81
N PRO A 38 27.72 -4.15 -3.90
CA PRO A 38 28.90 -3.42 -3.48
C PRO A 38 29.14 -2.19 -4.36
N GLY A 39 29.36 -1.02 -3.75
CA GLY A 39 29.80 0.20 -4.43
C GLY A 39 28.70 1.15 -4.93
N LEU A 40 27.43 0.89 -4.62
CA LEU A 40 26.32 1.81 -4.92
C LEU A 40 25.75 2.44 -3.63
N SER A 41 25.25 3.67 -3.76
CA SER A 41 24.48 4.33 -2.69
C SER A 41 23.07 3.76 -2.60
N GLU A 42 22.46 3.84 -1.41
CA GLU A 42 21.09 3.35 -1.16
C GLU A 42 20.06 3.99 -2.11
N ILE A 43 20.20 5.29 -2.39
CA ILE A 43 19.34 6.01 -3.35
C ILE A 43 19.43 5.40 -4.75
N ASN A 44 20.63 4.97 -5.17
CA ASN A 44 20.80 4.34 -6.48
C ASN A 44 20.19 2.93 -6.51
N HIS A 45 20.18 2.19 -5.40
CA HIS A 45 19.47 0.91 -5.30
C HIS A 45 17.96 1.10 -5.50
N ILE A 46 17.37 2.07 -4.81
CA ILE A 46 15.93 2.38 -4.91
C ILE A 46 15.56 2.72 -6.36
N ARG A 47 16.39 3.52 -7.06
CA ARG A 47 16.17 3.88 -8.47
C ARG A 47 16.21 2.67 -9.40
N ILE A 48 17.20 1.79 -9.22
CA ILE A 48 17.37 0.59 -10.06
C ILE A 48 16.20 -0.37 -9.84
N PHE A 49 15.89 -0.72 -8.59
CA PHE A 49 14.77 -1.61 -8.28
C PHE A 49 13.42 -1.01 -8.69
N GLY A 50 13.22 0.28 -8.49
CA GLY A 50 12.02 1.00 -8.93
C GLY A 50 11.85 0.96 -10.45
N PHE A 51 12.93 1.20 -11.21
CA PHE A 51 12.91 1.13 -12.67
C PHE A 51 12.54 -0.28 -13.19
N PHE A 52 13.18 -1.32 -12.67
CA PHE A 52 12.87 -2.70 -13.05
C PHE A 52 11.43 -3.09 -12.67
N THR A 53 10.98 -2.70 -11.48
CA THR A 53 9.61 -2.94 -11.02
C THR A 53 8.58 -2.24 -11.92
N ALA A 54 8.83 -0.99 -12.31
CA ALA A 54 7.94 -0.26 -13.22
C ALA A 54 7.82 -0.93 -14.59
N ILE A 55 8.94 -1.39 -15.18
CA ILE A 55 8.92 -2.12 -16.47
C ILE A 55 8.15 -3.43 -16.34
N LEU A 56 8.37 -4.17 -15.26
CA LEU A 56 7.66 -5.43 -15.00
C LEU A 56 6.15 -5.20 -14.89
N LEU A 57 5.73 -4.22 -14.08
CA LEU A 57 4.31 -3.88 -13.91
C LEU A 57 3.69 -3.38 -15.22
N LEU A 58 4.42 -2.60 -16.02
CA LEU A 58 3.97 -2.20 -17.35
C LEU A 58 3.77 -3.42 -18.26
N GLY A 59 4.70 -4.37 -18.25
CA GLY A 59 4.57 -5.62 -18.99
C GLY A 59 3.33 -6.41 -18.58
N ILE A 60 3.06 -6.54 -17.28
CA ILE A 60 1.87 -7.21 -16.75
C ILE A 60 0.59 -6.48 -17.20
N ALA A 61 0.56 -5.15 -17.09
CA ALA A 61 -0.59 -4.34 -17.50
C ALA A 61 -0.92 -4.47 -19.00
N LEU A 62 0.09 -4.74 -19.84
CA LEU A 62 -0.10 -4.93 -21.28
C LEU A 62 -0.59 -6.34 -21.66
N ILE A 63 -0.33 -7.37 -20.85
CA ILE A 63 -0.63 -8.78 -21.19
C ILE A 63 -2.10 -9.14 -20.98
N GLY A 64 -2.81 -8.51 -20.02
CA GLY A 64 -4.27 -8.63 -19.94
C GLY A 64 -4.86 -8.41 -18.55
N LEU A 65 -5.98 -7.67 -18.51
CA LEU A 65 -6.70 -7.24 -17.31
C LEU A 65 -7.53 -8.35 -16.64
N ASP A 66 -7.79 -9.47 -17.34
CA ASP A 66 -8.67 -10.53 -16.83
C ASP A 66 -8.06 -11.25 -15.62
N TRP A 67 -6.73 -11.42 -15.60
CA TRP A 67 -6.00 -12.03 -14.50
C TRP A 67 -5.86 -11.09 -13.29
N GLU A 68 -5.81 -9.78 -13.53
CA GLU A 68 -5.62 -8.75 -12.50
C GLU A 68 -6.72 -8.81 -11.45
N SER A 69 -7.99 -8.93 -11.88
CA SER A 69 -9.14 -8.98 -10.98
C SER A 69 -9.08 -10.15 -9.97
N LYS A 70 -8.51 -11.29 -10.37
CA LYS A 70 -8.33 -12.45 -9.48
C LYS A 70 -7.19 -12.23 -8.51
N ILE A 71 -6.09 -11.64 -8.97
CA ILE A 71 -4.93 -11.32 -8.13
C ILE A 71 -5.30 -10.27 -7.07
N GLN A 72 -6.11 -9.27 -7.42
CA GLN A 72 -6.54 -8.24 -6.47
C GLN A 72 -7.26 -8.84 -5.25
N LEU A 73 -8.11 -9.85 -5.46
CA LEU A 73 -8.77 -10.53 -4.35
C LEU A 73 -7.77 -11.28 -3.46
N VAL A 74 -6.76 -11.93 -4.04
CA VAL A 74 -5.70 -12.60 -3.30
C VAL A 74 -4.85 -11.60 -2.51
N LEU A 75 -4.45 -10.49 -3.13
CA LEU A 75 -3.70 -9.41 -2.49
C LEU A 75 -4.48 -8.79 -1.33
N LEU A 76 -5.81 -8.64 -1.47
CA LEU A 76 -6.67 -8.18 -0.40
C LEU A 76 -6.63 -9.12 0.81
N VAL A 77 -6.70 -10.44 0.58
CA VAL A 77 -6.60 -11.42 1.67
C VAL A 77 -5.25 -11.33 2.36
N VAL A 78 -4.15 -11.26 1.61
CA VAL A 78 -2.80 -11.12 2.17
C VAL A 78 -2.68 -9.83 2.99
N LEU A 79 -3.21 -8.71 2.50
CA LEU A 79 -3.23 -7.43 3.22
C LEU A 79 -3.99 -7.53 4.54
N VAL A 80 -5.20 -8.11 4.53
CA VAL A 80 -6.00 -8.30 5.75
C VAL A 80 -5.28 -9.19 6.75
N VAL A 81 -4.67 -10.28 6.29
CA VAL A 81 -3.87 -11.16 7.16
C VAL A 81 -2.68 -10.41 7.76
N ALA A 82 -1.96 -9.60 6.98
CA ALA A 82 -0.86 -8.79 7.48
C ALA A 82 -1.31 -7.75 8.53
N LEU A 83 -2.48 -7.13 8.35
CA LEU A 83 -3.05 -6.22 9.34
C LEU A 83 -3.42 -6.96 10.64
N ILE A 84 -4.03 -8.14 10.53
CA ILE A 84 -4.36 -8.96 11.69
C ILE A 84 -3.09 -9.42 12.40
N ASP A 85 -2.06 -9.86 11.66
CA ASP A 85 -0.76 -10.26 12.21
C ASP A 85 -0.09 -9.10 12.96
N ALA A 86 -0.10 -7.88 12.40
CA ALA A 86 0.42 -6.70 13.07
C ALA A 86 -0.33 -6.36 14.37
N VAL A 87 -1.66 -6.48 14.37
CA VAL A 87 -2.49 -6.22 15.55
C VAL A 87 -2.31 -7.33 16.60
N ILE A 88 -2.26 -8.60 16.23
CA ILE A 88 -2.01 -9.69 17.18
C ILE A 88 -0.58 -9.59 17.73
N GLY A 89 0.39 -9.29 16.86
CA GLY A 89 1.79 -9.10 17.21
C GLY A 89 2.01 -7.99 18.24
N SER A 90 1.19 -6.92 18.23
CA SER A 90 1.29 -5.87 19.24
C SER A 90 0.83 -6.30 20.63
N PHE A 91 -0.04 -7.32 20.73
CA PHE A 91 -0.50 -7.88 22.01
C PHE A 91 0.43 -8.94 22.61
N ILE A 92 1.33 -9.53 21.83
CA ILE A 92 2.21 -10.62 22.31
C ILE A 92 3.49 -10.02 22.93
N PRO A 93 3.69 -10.12 24.26
CA PRO A 93 4.92 -9.67 24.88
C PRO A 93 6.07 -10.62 24.57
N ARG A 94 7.09 -10.17 23.82
CA ARG A 94 8.32 -10.97 23.62
C ARG A 94 9.23 -10.83 24.84
N SER A 95 9.27 -11.88 25.67
CA SER A 95 9.83 -11.81 27.02
C SER A 95 11.36 -11.82 27.11
N CYS A 96 12.11 -12.13 26.05
CA CYS A 96 13.56 -12.36 26.17
C CYS A 96 14.38 -12.01 24.91
N ASP A 97 14.08 -10.89 24.23
CA ASP A 97 14.97 -10.42 23.15
C ASP A 97 15.41 -8.98 23.42
N HIS A 98 16.64 -8.83 23.93
CA HIS A 98 17.24 -7.54 24.28
C HIS A 98 17.37 -6.62 23.06
N THR A 99 17.28 -7.15 21.83
CA THR A 99 17.38 -6.40 20.58
C THR A 99 16.09 -5.65 20.21
N ILE A 100 14.91 -6.15 20.61
CA ILE A 100 13.60 -5.55 20.27
C ILE A 100 13.23 -4.43 21.25
N THR A 101 13.63 -4.57 22.52
CA THR A 101 13.47 -3.47 23.51
C THR A 101 14.27 -2.23 23.12
N LEU A 102 15.39 -2.41 22.40
CA LEU A 102 16.21 -1.32 21.84
C LEU A 102 15.57 -0.64 20.63
N GLN A 103 14.61 -1.28 19.96
CA GLN A 103 13.86 -0.72 18.83
C GLN A 103 12.66 0.13 19.28
N GLY A 104 12.47 0.34 20.59
CA GLY A 104 11.45 1.24 21.13
C GLY A 104 10.05 0.64 21.30
N PHE A 105 9.86 -0.65 21.04
CA PHE A 105 8.56 -1.31 21.21
C PHE A 105 8.31 -1.65 22.69
N THR A 106 7.48 -0.84 23.36
CA THR A 106 7.23 -0.92 24.81
C THR A 106 5.90 -1.60 25.18
N HIS A 107 5.19 -2.17 24.21
CA HIS A 107 3.83 -2.74 24.35
C HIS A 107 2.80 -1.69 24.80
N TYR A 108 1.58 -2.14 25.13
CA TYR A 108 0.51 -1.27 25.61
C TYR A 108 0.78 -0.78 27.04
N ARG A 109 1.51 0.34 27.17
CA ARG A 109 1.80 1.01 28.44
C ARG A 109 1.21 2.42 28.45
N TRP A 110 0.52 2.74 29.54
CA TRP A 110 -0.08 4.06 29.72
C TRP A 110 0.94 5.21 29.71
N GLY A 111 2.12 5.00 30.31
CA GLY A 111 3.20 6.01 30.30
C GLY A 111 3.60 6.40 28.88
N THR A 112 3.89 5.42 28.03
CA THR A 112 4.25 5.65 26.62
C THR A 112 3.14 6.34 25.83
N PHE A 113 1.87 6.01 26.08
CA PHE A 113 0.76 6.70 25.44
C PHE A 113 0.71 8.19 25.80
N VAL A 114 0.86 8.53 27.08
CA VAL A 114 0.88 9.92 27.54
C VAL A 114 2.08 10.67 26.96
N ASP A 115 3.25 10.03 26.92
CA ASP A 115 4.47 10.61 26.36
C ASP A 115 4.36 10.91 24.86
N ASN A 116 3.58 10.11 24.11
CA ASN A 116 3.39 10.25 22.66
C ASN A 116 2.09 10.98 22.27
N PHE A 117 1.31 11.48 23.23
CA PHE A 117 0.01 12.09 22.94
C PHE A 117 0.14 13.49 22.30
N SER A 118 1.15 14.25 22.70
CA SER A 118 1.42 15.59 22.15
C SER A 118 2.19 15.51 20.84
N PRO A 119 1.90 16.39 19.86
CA PRO A 119 2.66 16.43 18.62
C PRO A 119 4.10 16.88 18.90
N ASP A 120 5.06 16.14 18.33
CA ASP A 120 6.48 16.47 18.39
C ASP A 120 7.05 16.54 16.96
N TYR A 121 6.93 17.73 16.35
CA TYR A 121 7.38 17.94 14.97
C TYR A 121 8.89 18.13 14.92
N HIS A 122 9.57 17.21 14.24
CA HIS A 122 11.02 17.25 14.02
C HIS A 122 11.37 17.85 12.66
N ASP A 123 12.62 18.22 12.43
CA ASP A 123 13.17 18.57 11.11
C ASP A 123 12.39 19.64 10.33
N ASN A 124 11.91 20.67 11.04
CA ASN A 124 11.08 21.76 10.50
C ASN A 124 9.77 21.28 9.85
N GLN A 125 9.28 20.09 10.22
CA GLN A 125 7.96 19.63 9.82
C GLN A 125 6.87 20.37 10.60
N ASN A 126 5.67 20.38 10.05
CA ASN A 126 4.48 20.92 10.70
C ASN A 126 3.27 20.05 10.36
N PHE A 127 2.11 20.41 10.92
CA PHE A 127 0.87 19.68 10.66
C PHE A 127 0.59 19.46 9.16
N PHE A 128 0.73 20.52 8.35
CA PHE A 128 0.39 20.45 6.93
C PHE A 128 1.40 19.64 6.11
N SER A 129 2.68 19.63 6.49
CA SER A 129 3.68 18.81 5.80
C SER A 129 3.44 17.32 6.06
N VAL A 130 3.21 16.93 7.32
CA VAL A 130 2.86 15.55 7.69
C VAL A 130 1.53 15.13 7.05
N PHE A 131 0.52 16.00 7.07
CA PHE A 131 -0.76 15.75 6.41
C PHE A 131 -0.59 15.51 4.91
N SER A 132 0.27 16.27 4.23
CA SER A 132 0.51 16.10 2.78
C SER A 132 1.15 14.76 2.42
N VAL A 133 1.98 14.20 3.31
CA VAL A 133 2.57 12.86 3.16
C VAL A 133 1.53 11.76 3.42
N PHE A 134 0.63 11.97 4.39
CA PHE A 134 -0.46 11.04 4.69
C PHE A 134 -1.60 11.07 3.66
N PHE A 135 -1.83 12.22 3.02
CA PHE A 135 -2.98 12.43 2.14
C PHE A 135 -3.13 11.36 1.04
N PRO A 136 -2.08 10.95 0.31
CA PRO A 136 -2.17 9.87 -0.69
C PRO A 136 -2.72 8.55 -0.12
N ALA A 137 -2.47 8.23 1.15
CA ALA A 137 -2.97 7.01 1.79
C ALA A 137 -4.50 7.01 1.97
N ALA A 138 -5.12 8.19 2.07
CA ALA A 138 -6.57 8.35 2.14
C ALA A 138 -7.23 8.50 0.76
N THR A 139 -6.44 8.67 -0.30
CA THR A 139 -6.97 8.69 -1.68
C THR A 139 -7.24 7.27 -2.19
N GLY A 140 -8.03 7.14 -3.27
CA GLY A 140 -8.31 5.84 -3.90
C GLY A 140 -9.78 5.40 -3.91
N ILE A 141 -10.68 6.15 -3.25
CA ILE A 141 -12.13 5.88 -3.28
C ILE A 141 -12.67 5.84 -4.72
N LEU A 142 -12.12 6.67 -5.61
CA LEU A 142 -12.51 6.73 -7.02
C LEU A 142 -12.10 5.49 -7.82
N ALA A 143 -11.03 4.78 -7.44
CA ALA A 143 -10.65 3.52 -8.09
C ALA A 143 -11.70 2.42 -7.80
N GLY A 144 -12.22 2.38 -6.57
CA GLY A 144 -13.33 1.51 -6.20
C GLY A 144 -14.64 1.86 -6.91
N ALA A 145 -14.94 3.16 -7.02
CA ALA A 145 -16.11 3.64 -7.75
C ALA A 145 -16.04 3.36 -9.27
N ASN A 146 -14.84 3.31 -9.85
CA ASN A 146 -14.67 3.03 -11.28
C ASN A 146 -14.90 1.54 -11.62
N ILE A 147 -14.61 0.62 -10.70
CA ILE A 147 -14.79 -0.83 -10.88
C ILE A 147 -16.22 -1.27 -10.53
N SER A 148 -16.93 -0.53 -9.66
CA SER A 148 -18.33 -0.84 -9.30
C SER A 148 -19.31 -0.75 -10.46
N GLY A 149 -19.00 0.00 -11.52
CA GLY A 149 -19.78 0.05 -12.75
C GLY A 149 -19.79 -1.26 -13.56
N ASN A 150 -18.84 -2.17 -13.27
CA ASN A 150 -18.75 -3.50 -13.90
C ASN A 150 -19.47 -4.60 -13.09
N LEU A 151 -20.14 -4.22 -11.99
CA LEU A 151 -21.04 -5.12 -11.28
C LEU A 151 -22.21 -5.45 -12.20
N LYS A 152 -22.56 -6.74 -12.25
CA LYS A 152 -23.72 -7.24 -12.99
C LYS A 152 -24.95 -6.48 -12.50
N VAL A 153 -25.41 -5.50 -13.28
CA VAL A 153 -26.80 -5.04 -13.17
C VAL A 153 -27.61 -6.29 -13.40
N PHE A 154 -28.31 -6.75 -12.38
CA PHE A 154 -29.34 -7.76 -12.56
C PHE A 154 -30.37 -7.11 -13.48
N ASP A 155 -30.23 -7.38 -14.78
CA ASP A 155 -31.13 -6.93 -15.82
C ASP A 155 -32.52 -7.53 -15.52
N ASP A 156 -33.49 -6.66 -15.27
CA ASP A 156 -34.88 -7.05 -14.98
C ASP A 156 -35.50 -7.89 -16.11
N ASN A 157 -34.86 -7.95 -17.29
CA ASN A 157 -35.24 -8.84 -18.39
C ASN A 157 -35.08 -10.34 -18.10
N ASN A 158 -34.30 -10.74 -17.09
CA ASN A 158 -34.19 -12.16 -16.71
C ASN A 158 -35.36 -12.66 -15.84
N TYR A 159 -36.12 -11.78 -15.19
CA TYR A 159 -37.33 -12.19 -14.47
C TYR A 159 -38.47 -12.53 -15.44
N VAL A 160 -38.54 -11.83 -16.57
CA VAL A 160 -39.57 -12.08 -17.60
C VAL A 160 -39.38 -13.48 -18.19
N ASN A 161 -38.16 -13.89 -18.54
CA ASN A 161 -37.91 -15.22 -19.12
C ASN A 161 -38.04 -16.38 -18.12
N MET A 162 -37.90 -16.15 -16.81
CA MET A 162 -38.18 -17.17 -15.79
C MET A 162 -39.69 -17.36 -15.53
N ILE A 163 -40.52 -16.34 -15.75
CA ILE A 163 -41.98 -16.43 -15.56
C ILE A 163 -42.68 -17.11 -16.76
N TYR A 164 -42.14 -17.01 -17.97
CA TYR A 164 -42.70 -17.64 -19.18
C TYR A 164 -42.20 -19.07 -19.47
N SER A 165 -41.40 -19.66 -18.58
CA SER A 165 -40.93 -21.05 -18.68
C SER A 165 -41.79 -22.01 -17.86
N LYS A 166 -43.10 -22.01 -18.11
CA LYS A 166 -44.03 -23.08 -17.73
C LYS A 166 -45.07 -23.31 -18.79
#